data_AF-A0A645FR00-F1
#
_entry.id   AF-A0A645FR00-F1
#
_cell.length_a   1.000
_cell.length_b   1.000
_cell.length_c   1.000
_cell.angle_alpha   90.00
_cell.angle_beta   90.00
_cell.angle_gamma   90.00
#
_symmetry.space_group_name_H-M   'P 1'
#
loop_
_entity.id
_entity.type
_entity.pdbx_description
1 polymer ?
#
loop_
_entity_poly.entity_id
_entity_poly.type
_entity_poly.pdbx_seq_one_letter_code
_entity_poly.pdbx_strand_id
1 'polypeptide(L)'
;MLESFKDSHRLVPVFPDLPEDVVPLYLPLYAQSEQSRNRLQLMLREQAIYAPIVWPNFDGCKGLSLKGIAESVAWIYTHTLSLPLDQRYGADDMDAIAAVLKDFEQTEMLFDNVGKEALP
;
A
#
# COMPACT_ATOMS: atom_id res chain seq x y z
N MET A 1 5.39 0.83 -13.58
CA MET A 1 4.69 0.65 -12.29
C MET A 1 5.64 0.25 -11.16
N LEU A 2 6.35 -0.91 -11.19
CA LEU A 2 7.37 -1.22 -10.16
C LEU A 2 8.48 -0.15 -10.04
N GLU A 3 8.89 0.43 -11.16
CA GLU A 3 9.83 1.55 -11.23
C GLU A 3 9.40 2.77 -10.38
N SER A 4 8.10 2.97 -10.19
CA SER A 4 7.56 4.08 -9.39
C SER A 4 7.89 3.95 -7.90
N PHE A 5 8.37 2.80 -7.44
CA PHE A 5 8.71 2.53 -6.05
C PHE A 5 10.21 2.49 -5.76
N LYS A 6 11.09 2.55 -6.78
CA LYS A 6 12.54 2.31 -6.60
C LYS A 6 13.21 3.17 -5.54
N ASP A 7 12.74 4.41 -5.36
CA ASP A 7 13.29 5.36 -4.39
C ASP A 7 12.37 5.57 -3.17
N SER A 8 11.19 4.93 -3.14
CA SER A 8 10.26 5.07 -2.03
C SER A 8 10.67 4.21 -0.84
N HIS A 9 10.77 4.85 0.32
CA HIS A 9 10.92 4.18 1.61
C HIS A 9 9.58 4.04 2.36
N ARG A 10 8.50 4.58 1.79
CA ARG A 10 7.16 4.59 2.42
C ARG A 10 6.24 3.52 1.88
N LEU A 11 6.43 3.15 0.60
CA LEU A 11 5.68 2.14 -0.11
C LEU A 11 6.67 1.15 -0.73
N VAL A 12 6.73 -0.05 -0.16
CA VAL A 12 7.68 -1.08 -0.58
C VAL A 12 6.91 -2.26 -1.19
N PRO A 13 7.13 -2.60 -2.47
CA PRO A 13 6.59 -3.82 -3.05
C PRO A 13 7.00 -5.06 -2.25
N VAL A 14 6.06 -5.98 -2.00
CA VAL A 14 6.37 -7.24 -1.30
C VAL A 14 7.36 -8.08 -2.10
N PHE A 15 7.28 -8.02 -3.43
CA PHE A 15 8.26 -8.61 -4.34
C PHE A 15 8.89 -7.50 -5.20
N PRO A 16 10.23 -7.47 -5.32
CA PRO A 16 10.95 -6.43 -6.04
C PRO A 16 10.85 -6.55 -7.57
N ASP A 17 10.55 -7.74 -8.06
CA ASP A 17 10.52 -8.08 -9.48
C ASP A 17 9.32 -8.97 -9.80
N LEU A 18 8.82 -8.85 -11.03
CA LEU A 18 7.75 -9.68 -11.56
C LEU A 18 8.28 -10.42 -12.80
N PRO A 19 8.38 -11.77 -12.76
CA PRO A 19 8.80 -12.55 -13.92
C PRO A 19 7.86 -12.35 -15.11
N GLU A 20 8.40 -12.41 -16.33
CA GLU A 20 7.64 -12.15 -17.57
C GLU A 20 6.45 -13.12 -17.77
N ASP A 21 6.52 -14.32 -17.21
CA ASP A 21 5.52 -15.38 -17.32
C ASP A 21 4.52 -15.39 -16.15
N VAL A 22 4.58 -14.40 -15.25
CA VAL A 22 3.68 -14.29 -14.09
C VAL A 22 2.68 -13.16 -14.29
N VAL A 23 1.39 -13.48 -14.20
CA VAL A 23 0.29 -12.51 -14.18
C VAL A 23 -0.30 -12.48 -12.76
N PRO A 24 0.10 -11.52 -11.92
CA PRO A 24 -0.37 -11.46 -10.54
C PRO A 24 -1.80 -10.92 -10.50
N LEU A 25 -2.60 -11.39 -9.54
CA LEU A 25 -3.90 -10.78 -9.27
C LEU A 25 -3.75 -9.38 -8.67
N TYR A 26 -2.76 -9.22 -7.78
CA TYR A 26 -2.46 -7.98 -7.09
C TYR A 26 -0.94 -7.75 -7.01
N LEU A 27 -0.54 -6.47 -6.96
CA LEU A 27 0.73 -6.07 -6.39
C LEU A 27 0.53 -5.68 -4.92
N PRO A 28 0.86 -6.56 -3.97
CA PRO A 28 0.87 -6.18 -2.57
C PRO A 28 2.05 -5.25 -2.29
N LEU A 29 1.77 -4.20 -1.50
CA LEU A 29 2.72 -3.23 -1.00
C LEU A 29 2.70 -3.23 0.53
N TYR A 30 3.87 -3.06 1.14
CA TYR A 30 3.99 -2.62 2.51
C TYR A 30 3.99 -1.10 2.59
N ALA A 31 2.99 -0.53 3.24
CA ALA A 31 2.99 0.87 3.65
C ALA A 31 3.80 1.04 4.94
N GLN A 32 4.29 2.26 5.21
CA GLN A 32 5.10 2.56 6.40
C GLN A 32 4.33 2.39 7.73
N SER A 33 3.02 2.60 7.72
CA SER A 33 2.13 2.49 8.89
C SER A 33 0.71 2.15 8.47
N GLU A 34 -0.13 1.76 9.44
CA GLU A 34 -1.57 1.54 9.19
C GLU A 34 -2.27 2.79 8.67
N GLN A 35 -1.93 3.95 9.22
CA GLN A 35 -2.52 5.23 8.82
C GLN A 35 -2.12 5.58 7.38
N SER A 36 -0.84 5.37 7.03
CA SER A 36 -0.33 5.52 5.67
C SER A 36 -1.05 4.57 4.69
N ARG A 37 -1.19 3.29 5.05
CA ARG A 37 -1.97 2.30 4.27
C ARG A 37 -3.39 2.76 4.00
N ASN A 38 -4.10 3.20 5.06
CA ASN A 38 -5.50 3.61 4.96
C ASN A 38 -5.67 4.90 4.16
N ARG A 39 -4.74 5.86 4.28
CA ARG A 39 -4.72 7.09 3.47
C ARG A 39 -4.49 6.78 1.99
N LEU A 40 -3.51 5.94 1.66
CA LEU A 40 -3.28 5.53 0.28
C LEU A 40 -4.51 4.84 -0.32
N GLN A 41 -5.12 3.91 0.42
CA GLN A 41 -6.35 3.26 -0.03
C GLN A 41 -7.48 4.27 -0.29
N LEU A 42 -7.62 5.29 0.57
CA LEU A 42 -8.60 6.36 0.38
C LEU A 42 -8.33 7.14 -0.91
N MET A 43 -7.09 7.58 -1.15
CA MET A 43 -6.70 8.31 -2.37
C MET A 43 -6.95 7.50 -3.64
N LEU A 44 -6.62 6.21 -3.63
CA LEU A 44 -6.90 5.31 -4.75
C LEU A 44 -8.42 5.21 -5.00
N ARG A 45 -9.22 5.05 -3.94
CA ARG A 45 -10.68 4.98 -4.04
C ARG A 45 -11.29 6.26 -4.61
N GLU A 46 -10.76 7.42 -4.26
CA GLU A 46 -11.21 8.72 -4.78
C GLU A 46 -10.98 8.85 -6.29
N GLN A 47 -9.99 8.14 -6.83
CA GLN A 47 -9.74 7.99 -8.26
C GLN A 47 -10.44 6.76 -8.87
N ALA A 48 -11.44 6.21 -8.19
CA ALA A 48 -12.17 4.99 -8.60
C ALA A 48 -11.29 3.73 -8.77
N ILE A 49 -10.11 3.69 -8.15
CA ILE A 49 -9.21 2.53 -8.14
C ILE A 49 -9.50 1.70 -6.90
N TYR A 50 -9.94 0.46 -7.09
CA TYR A 50 -10.22 -0.47 -5.98
C TYR A 50 -8.96 -1.23 -5.56
N ALA A 51 -8.34 -0.79 -4.46
CA ALA A 51 -7.20 -1.48 -3.82
C ALA A 51 -7.63 -2.11 -2.48
N PRO A 52 -7.88 -3.44 -2.42
CA PRO A 52 -8.37 -4.07 -1.20
C PRO A 52 -7.30 -4.22 -0.11
N ILE A 53 -7.75 -4.18 1.15
CA ILE A 53 -7.05 -4.81 2.27
C ILE A 53 -7.60 -6.24 2.35
N VAL A 54 -6.89 -7.19 1.73
CA VAL A 54 -7.34 -8.60 1.61
C VAL A 54 -7.46 -9.27 2.98
N TRP A 55 -6.54 -8.94 3.88
CA TRP A 55 -6.46 -9.51 5.21
C TRP A 55 -6.54 -8.39 6.25
N PRO A 56 -7.76 -7.95 6.63
CA PRO A 56 -7.90 -6.94 7.67
C PRO A 56 -7.45 -7.51 9.02
N ASN A 57 -6.97 -6.65 9.92
CA ASN A 57 -6.77 -7.04 11.30
C ASN A 57 -8.13 -7.45 11.90
N PHE A 58 -8.24 -8.70 12.33
CA PHE A 58 -9.45 -9.31 12.88
C PHE A 58 -9.36 -9.52 14.39
N ASP A 59 -8.38 -8.91 15.07
CA ASP A 59 -8.29 -9.00 16.51
C ASP A 59 -9.55 -8.42 17.18
N GLY A 60 -10.20 -9.22 18.02
CA GLY A 60 -11.49 -8.88 18.63
C GLY A 60 -12.72 -9.16 17.75
N CYS A 61 -12.56 -9.63 16.51
CA CYS A 61 -13.68 -10.18 15.73
C CYS A 61 -14.06 -11.57 16.27
N LYS A 62 -15.37 -11.86 16.35
CA LYS A 62 -15.93 -13.06 17.01
C LYS A 62 -15.19 -14.35 16.63
N GLY A 63 -14.42 -14.89 17.57
CA GLY A 63 -13.72 -16.18 17.45
C GLY A 63 -12.33 -16.13 16.81
N LEU A 64 -11.85 -14.96 16.41
CA LEU A 64 -10.50 -14.77 15.87
C LEU A 64 -9.66 -13.95 16.84
N SER A 65 -8.40 -14.34 17.03
CA SER A 65 -7.46 -13.61 17.86
C SER A 65 -6.08 -13.64 17.24
N LEU A 66 -5.41 -12.49 17.25
CA LEU A 66 -4.00 -12.39 16.91
C LEU A 66 -3.10 -12.64 18.14
N LYS A 67 -3.67 -13.06 19.27
CA LYS A 67 -2.89 -13.32 20.50
C LYS A 67 -1.91 -14.48 20.27
N GLY A 68 -0.63 -14.20 20.51
CA GLY A 68 0.44 -15.20 20.42
C GLY A 68 0.99 -15.43 19.01
N ILE A 69 0.57 -14.64 18.00
CA ILE A 69 1.25 -14.64 16.71
C ILE A 69 2.61 -13.95 16.81
N ALA A 70 3.50 -14.28 15.88
CA ALA A 70 4.76 -13.56 15.75
C ALA A 70 4.52 -12.09 15.37
N GLU A 71 5.33 -11.18 15.92
CA GLU A 71 5.25 -9.74 15.64
C GLU A 71 5.35 -9.43 14.14
N SER A 72 6.15 -10.20 13.39
CA SER A 72 6.27 -10.08 11.93
C SER A 72 4.94 -10.36 11.21
N VAL A 73 4.15 -11.32 11.69
CA VAL A 73 2.83 -11.63 11.12
C VAL A 73 1.86 -10.49 11.43
N ALA A 74 1.83 -10.00 12.67
CA ALA A 74 1.03 -8.84 13.05
C ALA A 74 1.37 -7.61 12.19
N TRP A 75 2.66 -7.40 11.94
CA TRP A 75 3.16 -6.34 11.08
C TRP A 75 2.62 -6.49 9.64
N ILE A 76 2.66 -7.68 9.03
CA ILE A 76 2.14 -7.90 7.67
C ILE A 76 0.65 -7.53 7.56
N TYR A 77 -0.19 -7.94 8.51
CA TYR A 77 -1.63 -7.59 8.53
C TYR A 77 -1.87 -6.08 8.55
N THR A 78 -1.04 -5.35 9.31
CA THR A 78 -1.19 -3.91 9.51
C THR A 78 -0.69 -3.09 8.33
N HIS A 79 0.32 -3.57 7.60
CA HIS A 79 1.04 -2.76 6.60
C HIS A 79 0.68 -3.10 5.14
N THR A 80 0.04 -4.24 4.86
CA THR A 80 -0.20 -4.68 3.48
C THR A 80 -1.43 -4.02 2.83
N LEU A 81 -1.24 -3.41 1.66
CA LEU A 81 -2.31 -2.99 0.73
C LEU A 81 -2.13 -3.72 -0.60
N SER A 82 -3.20 -4.21 -1.22
CA SER A 82 -3.14 -4.89 -2.52
C SER A 82 -3.56 -3.96 -3.64
N LEU A 83 -2.63 -3.56 -4.51
CA LEU A 83 -2.95 -2.83 -5.73
C LEU A 83 -3.41 -3.78 -6.83
N PRO A 84 -4.44 -3.42 -7.63
CA PRO A 84 -4.81 -4.22 -8.79
C PRO A 84 -3.67 -4.24 -9.83
N LEU A 85 -3.35 -5.44 -10.34
CA LEU A 85 -2.31 -5.64 -11.38
C LEU A 85 -2.67 -6.79 -12.35
N ASP A 86 -3.93 -7.23 -12.39
CA ASP A 86 -4.33 -8.32 -13.27
C ASP A 86 -4.65 -7.87 -14.71
N GLN A 87 -4.86 -8.85 -15.60
CA GLN A 87 -5.10 -8.66 -17.04
C GLN A 87 -6.29 -7.76 -17.43
N ARG A 88 -7.13 -7.34 -16.48
CA ARG A 88 -8.23 -6.40 -16.73
C ARG A 88 -7.74 -4.95 -16.86
N TYR A 89 -6.54 -4.65 -16.36
CA TYR A 89 -5.99 -3.31 -16.31
C TYR A 89 -5.00 -3.09 -17.45
N GLY A 90 -5.20 -2.01 -18.21
CA GLY A 90 -4.34 -1.61 -19.32
C GLY A 90 -3.22 -0.66 -18.89
N ALA A 91 -2.48 -0.15 -19.87
CA ALA A 91 -1.41 0.82 -19.64
C ALA A 91 -1.92 2.12 -18.99
N ASP A 92 -3.03 2.66 -19.49
CA ASP A 92 -3.63 3.89 -18.96
C ASP A 92 -4.06 3.73 -17.49
N ASP A 93 -4.58 2.56 -17.12
CA ASP A 93 -4.94 2.27 -15.73
C ASP A 93 -3.68 2.19 -14.84
N MET A 94 -2.60 1.58 -15.33
CA MET A 94 -1.33 1.52 -14.61
C MET A 94 -0.72 2.91 -14.41
N ASP A 95 -0.85 3.80 -15.40
CA ASP A 95 -0.40 5.18 -15.31
C ASP A 95 -1.24 5.98 -14.30
N ALA A 96 -2.56 5.77 -14.25
CA ALA A 96 -3.44 6.37 -13.25
C ALA A 96 -3.07 5.92 -11.83
N ILE A 97 -2.82 4.61 -11.62
CA ILE A 97 -2.34 4.09 -10.33
C ILE A 97 -0.98 4.73 -9.97
N ALA A 98 -0.04 4.79 -10.91
CA ALA A 98 1.27 5.38 -10.69
C ALA A 98 1.19 6.87 -10.31
N ALA A 99 0.27 7.62 -10.91
CA ALA A 99 0.02 9.02 -10.57
C ALA A 99 -0.43 9.18 -9.11
N VAL A 100 -1.41 8.37 -8.66
CA VAL A 100 -1.88 8.40 -7.27
C VAL A 100 -0.76 8.07 -6.27
N LEU A 101 0.07 7.08 -6.61
CA LEU A 101 1.21 6.70 -5.78
C LEU A 101 2.22 7.84 -5.64
N LYS A 102 2.49 8.56 -6.73
CA LYS A 102 3.38 9.72 -6.72
C LYS A 102 2.80 10.88 -5.89
N ASP A 103 1.51 11.16 -6.04
CA ASP A 103 0.83 12.21 -5.28
C ASP A 103 0.79 11.88 -3.78
N PHE A 104 0.64 10.60 -3.44
CA PHE A 104 0.70 10.12 -2.06
C PHE A 104 2.09 10.37 -1.45
N GLU A 105 3.16 9.99 -2.13
CA GLU A 105 4.54 10.23 -1.66
C GLU A 105 4.82 11.71 -1.41
N GLN A 106 4.42 12.58 -2.35
CA GLN A 106 4.58 14.03 -2.21
C GLN A 106 3.79 14.58 -1.01
N THR A 107 2.57 14.10 -0.83
CA THR A 107 1.70 14.48 0.28
C THR A 107 2.30 14.08 1.64
N GLU A 108 2.78 12.85 1.78
CA GLU A 108 3.42 12.38 3.01
C GLU A 108 4.73 13.13 3.32
N MET A 109 5.52 13.47 2.29
CA MET A 109 6.72 14.31 2.46
C MET A 109 6.37 15.70 3.01
N LEU A 110 5.29 16.32 2.52
CA LEU A 110 4.82 17.62 3.03
C LEU A 110 4.37 17.52 4.48
N PHE A 111 3.63 16.47 4.85
CA PHE A 111 3.21 16.25 6.25
C PHE A 111 4.40 16.12 7.21
N ASP A 112 5.43 15.38 6.82
CA ASP A 112 6.64 15.22 7.64
C ASP A 112 7.38 16.56 7.84
N ASN A 113 7.40 17.41 6.81
CA ASN A 113 8.07 18.71 6.88
C ASN A 113 7.30 19.69 7.78
N VAL A 114 5.97 19.75 7.67
CA VAL A 114 5.13 20.57 8.56
C VAL A 114 5.24 20.09 10.02
N GLY A 115 5.29 18.77 10.24
CA GLY A 115 5.49 18.21 11.59
C GLY A 115 6.84 18.55 12.22
N LYS A 116 7.88 18.80 11.42
CA LYS A 116 9.21 19.22 11.88
C LYS A 116 9.30 20.72 12.15
N GLU A 117 8.59 21.56 11.39
CA GLU A 117 8.55 23.01 11.59
C GLU A 117 7.65 23.42 12.78
N ALA A 118 6.76 22.52 13.23
CA ALA A 118 5.84 22.76 14.36
C ALA A 118 6.42 22.44 15.75
N LEU A 119 7.68 21.98 15.85
CA LEU A 119 8.37 21.73 17.12
C LEU A 119 9.43 22.83 17.38
N PRO A 120 9.28 23.65 18.44
CA PRO A 120 10.30 24.63 18.85
C PRO A 120 11.57 24.00 19.41
#